data_AF-A0A521RVM3-F1
#
_entry.id   AF-A0A521RVM3-F1
#
_cell.length_a   1.000
_cell.length_b   1.000
_cell.length_c   1.000
_cell.angle_alpha   90.00
_cell.angle_beta   90.00
_cell.angle_gamma   90.00
#
_symmetry.space_group_name_H-M   'P 1'
#
loop_
_entity.id
_entity.type
_entity.pdbx_description
1 polymer ?
#
loop_
_entity_poly.entity_id
_entity_poly.type
_entity_poly.pdbx_seq_one_letter_code
_entity_poly.pdbx_strand_id
1 'polypeptide(L)'
;METPGETFASRLAAIRERLDHPPGVILGVRRLPILEPLLGEIEAAFDTAGSEAPADPALIAEIERTAELMTERMLGDAPETVGPRGRLIELLRRSRGGELPALAFDDGDAFGAELGTMLETDRSLRLGLGRLHPLVLRATAVAPTPKWTAEAQRLLAATAESDIAGAIRRTLSSLIRADIVSRPDLLVGGLRLVNQRVARGLLWFASIALDSPAELIAAVGVRMGTSGRSDAVVRDTAVANTCAALLGASDDPGAAAALATMRVRVTNRNVLKQIDRALDVVATRTGVPVATVIELALPTFDLGPDGRLELPIDGTTAVIAVTPDATVRGAWRGADGIEQERPPAALATAHPAEVADIAERLAAIRAAVVEERRRMEDRLASSRTWPEALWRARYADHPIGRIFGRRMIWRVGRPGEVGLAGLPDGDGWVGANGRPFTAGAASEVRLWHPADAGEDEIAGWRATLAVASIEQPIRQADREVFQPLARDIDLMADRRYAGRIVSQARLRAMLRDRGWAVPALGAWDQGDEATAFRDFEDDLRVELRYQIVERVPTGERQERARLVAVRFVTPAGSVEADGAQSRRLTEVPPRVFSEAIRDVSLVAIVAEEAPRD
;
A
#
# COMPACT_ATOMS: atom_id res chain seq x y z
N MET A 1 -59.49 9.91 4.96
CA MET A 1 -60.65 10.55 4.31
C MET A 1 -60.05 11.73 3.58
N GLU A 2 -59.82 11.59 2.27
CA GLU A 2 -59.10 12.59 1.47
C GLU A 2 -59.94 13.86 1.33
N THR A 3 -59.38 14.98 1.76
CA THR A 3 -59.91 16.33 1.61
C THR A 3 -59.70 16.75 0.14
N PRO A 4 -60.77 17.08 -0.63
CA PRO A 4 -60.62 17.51 -2.01
C PRO A 4 -59.78 18.80 -2.09
N GLY A 5 -58.62 18.75 -2.76
CA GLY A 5 -57.76 19.92 -2.98
C GLY A 5 -56.44 19.96 -2.17
N GLU A 6 -56.10 18.93 -1.41
CA GLU A 6 -54.79 18.85 -0.74
C GLU A 6 -53.64 18.64 -1.74
N THR A 7 -52.67 19.55 -1.73
CA THR A 7 -51.46 19.46 -2.55
C THR A 7 -50.49 18.43 -1.98
N PHE A 8 -49.54 17.93 -2.79
CA PHE A 8 -48.45 17.09 -2.28
C PHE A 8 -47.66 17.82 -1.18
N ALA A 9 -47.45 19.13 -1.32
CA ALA A 9 -46.77 19.95 -0.32
C ALA A 9 -47.50 19.96 1.03
N SER A 10 -48.83 20.18 1.04
CA SER A 10 -49.60 20.17 2.29
C SER A 10 -49.65 18.79 2.96
N ARG A 11 -49.76 17.72 2.16
CA ARG A 11 -49.75 16.34 2.67
C ARG A 11 -48.40 15.97 3.27
N LEU A 12 -47.30 16.35 2.63
CA LEU A 12 -45.95 16.10 3.13
C LEU A 12 -45.67 16.90 4.40
N ALA A 13 -46.10 18.17 4.47
CA ALA A 13 -45.99 18.99 5.67
C ALA A 13 -46.67 18.37 6.90
N ALA A 14 -47.90 17.82 6.72
CA ALA A 14 -48.60 17.13 7.80
C ALA A 14 -47.87 15.87 8.28
N ILE A 15 -47.16 15.15 7.39
CA ILE A 15 -46.32 14.02 7.76
C ILE A 15 -45.06 14.49 8.49
N ARG A 16 -44.41 15.56 8.02
CA ARG A 16 -43.21 16.13 8.65
C ARG A 16 -43.49 16.58 10.08
N GLU A 17 -44.62 17.24 10.35
CA GLU A 17 -45.01 17.62 11.72
C GLU A 17 -45.14 16.40 12.64
N ARG A 18 -45.68 15.28 12.13
CA ARG A 18 -45.77 14.01 12.87
C ARG A 18 -44.41 13.33 13.06
N LEU A 19 -43.47 13.53 12.13
CA LEU A 19 -42.09 13.06 12.27
C LEU A 19 -41.34 13.86 13.33
N ASP A 20 -41.60 15.17 13.40
CA ASP A 20 -40.97 16.07 14.38
C ASP A 20 -41.45 15.77 15.80
N HIS A 21 -42.69 15.29 15.95
CA HIS A 21 -43.33 14.96 17.23
C HIS A 21 -43.87 13.51 17.21
N PRO A 22 -43.00 12.48 17.25
CA PRO A 22 -43.42 11.10 17.08
C PRO A 22 -44.39 10.68 18.20
N PRO A 23 -45.56 10.10 17.87
CA PRO A 23 -46.45 9.56 18.89
C PRO A 23 -45.70 8.48 19.68
N GLY A 24 -45.87 8.52 21.01
CA GLY A 24 -45.01 7.85 22.00
C GLY A 24 -44.53 6.43 21.67
N VAL A 25 -43.35 6.11 22.20
CA VAL A 25 -42.67 4.82 22.06
C VAL A 25 -43.56 3.67 22.54
N ILE A 26 -44.14 2.90 21.61
CA ILE A 26 -44.76 1.61 21.92
C ILE A 26 -43.80 0.51 21.43
N LEU A 27 -43.24 -0.27 22.38
CA LEU A 27 -42.54 -1.53 22.15
C LEU A 27 -41.28 -1.49 21.27
N GLY A 28 -40.46 -0.43 21.35
CA GLY A 28 -39.10 -0.45 20.77
C GLY A 28 -39.03 -0.54 19.24
N VAL A 29 -40.17 -0.47 18.54
CA VAL A 29 -40.26 -0.41 17.08
C VAL A 29 -40.86 0.94 16.71
N ARG A 30 -40.02 1.88 16.27
CA ARG A 30 -40.50 3.13 15.68
C ARG A 30 -41.15 2.81 14.34
N ARG A 31 -42.49 2.76 14.29
CA ARG A 31 -43.18 2.87 13.00
C ARG A 31 -43.05 4.33 12.57
N LEU A 32 -42.16 4.59 11.63
CA LEU A 32 -42.19 5.86 10.89
C LEU A 32 -43.64 6.08 10.41
N PRO A 33 -44.21 7.30 10.56
CA PRO A 33 -45.51 7.63 9.97
C PRO A 33 -45.52 7.29 8.48
N ILE A 34 -46.72 7.15 7.90
CA ILE A 34 -47.03 6.66 6.54
C ILE A 34 -46.44 7.57 5.45
N LEU A 35 -45.11 7.68 5.36
CA LEU A 35 -44.37 8.43 4.36
C LEU A 35 -44.31 7.63 3.05
N GLU A 36 -44.19 6.31 3.15
CA GLU A 36 -43.94 5.42 2.01
C GLU A 36 -44.99 5.52 0.88
N PRO A 37 -46.31 5.54 1.17
CA PRO A 37 -47.32 5.69 0.11
C PRO A 37 -47.29 7.06 -0.56
N LEU A 38 -47.20 8.15 0.22
CA LEU A 38 -47.12 9.51 -0.32
C LEU A 38 -45.87 9.68 -1.19
N LEU A 39 -44.74 9.12 -0.75
CA LEU A 39 -43.48 9.18 -1.49
C LEU A 39 -43.58 8.45 -2.84
N GLY A 40 -44.30 7.33 -2.89
CA GLY A 40 -44.59 6.62 -4.15
C GLY A 40 -45.48 7.43 -5.10
N GLU A 41 -46.48 8.16 -4.59
CA GLU A 41 -47.31 9.05 -5.39
C GLU A 41 -46.50 10.23 -5.97
N ILE A 42 -45.64 10.85 -5.15
CA ILE A 42 -44.76 11.95 -5.58
C ILE A 42 -43.78 11.45 -6.66
N GLU A 43 -43.17 10.29 -6.48
CA GLU A 43 -42.27 9.70 -7.48
C GLU A 43 -42.97 9.43 -8.82
N ALA A 44 -44.18 8.86 -8.80
CA ALA A 44 -44.97 8.63 -10.00
C ALA A 44 -45.31 9.94 -10.74
N ALA A 45 -45.57 11.02 -10.00
CA ALA A 45 -45.81 12.35 -10.57
C ALA A 45 -44.53 12.89 -11.25
N PHE A 46 -43.36 12.74 -10.63
CA PHE A 46 -42.07 13.10 -11.24
C PHE A 46 -41.75 12.27 -12.49
N ASP A 47 -42.07 10.98 -12.49
CA ASP A 47 -41.86 10.09 -13.63
C ASP A 47 -42.75 10.46 -14.82
N THR A 48 -44.00 10.84 -14.56
CA THR A 48 -44.95 11.28 -15.60
C THR A 48 -44.52 12.61 -16.22
N ALA A 49 -43.91 13.51 -15.45
CA ALA A 49 -43.54 14.85 -15.89
C ALA A 49 -42.20 14.92 -16.66
N GLY A 50 -41.39 13.86 -16.66
CA GLY A 50 -40.12 13.81 -17.41
C GLY A 50 -39.06 14.82 -16.94
N SER A 51 -38.19 15.28 -17.86
CA SER A 51 -37.10 16.23 -17.58
C SER A 51 -37.53 17.70 -17.55
N GLU A 52 -38.81 18.00 -17.83
CA GLU A 52 -39.33 19.36 -17.99
C GLU A 52 -40.01 19.93 -16.74
N ALA A 53 -40.08 19.22 -15.61
CA ALA A 53 -40.84 19.72 -14.46
C ALA A 53 -40.06 20.77 -13.65
N PRO A 54 -40.48 22.04 -13.61
CA PRO A 54 -40.35 22.81 -12.37
C PRO A 54 -41.35 22.18 -11.40
N ALA A 55 -40.88 21.20 -10.63
CA ALA A 55 -41.65 20.70 -9.50
C ALA A 55 -42.08 21.90 -8.65
N ASP A 56 -43.37 21.95 -8.32
CA ASP A 56 -43.99 22.98 -7.49
C ASP A 56 -43.01 23.48 -6.41
N PRO A 57 -42.58 24.75 -6.41
CA PRO A 57 -41.60 25.26 -5.47
C PRO A 57 -41.98 24.99 -4.00
N ALA A 58 -43.28 24.96 -3.69
CA ALA A 58 -43.76 24.62 -2.36
C ALA A 58 -43.50 23.15 -2.01
N LEU A 59 -43.66 22.24 -2.97
CA LEU A 59 -43.33 20.82 -2.80
C LEU A 59 -41.83 20.62 -2.62
N ILE A 60 -40.99 21.28 -3.43
CA ILE A 60 -39.54 21.18 -3.31
C ILE A 60 -39.05 21.67 -1.94
N ALA A 61 -39.53 22.83 -1.48
CA ALA A 61 -39.21 23.35 -0.15
C ALA A 61 -39.68 22.40 0.98
N GLU A 62 -40.77 21.66 0.79
CA GLU A 62 -41.24 20.68 1.76
C GLU A 62 -40.41 19.38 1.75
N ILE A 63 -39.96 18.93 0.58
CA ILE A 63 -39.03 17.80 0.43
C ILE A 63 -37.71 18.12 1.15
N GLU A 64 -37.17 19.32 0.97
CA GLU A 64 -35.94 19.79 1.65
C GLU A 64 -36.10 19.75 3.17
N ARG A 65 -37.13 20.42 3.71
CA ARG A 65 -37.40 20.46 5.15
C ARG A 65 -37.65 19.06 5.74
N THR A 66 -38.28 18.18 4.98
CA THR A 66 -38.51 16.79 5.43
C THR A 66 -37.21 16.00 5.45
N ALA A 67 -36.34 16.16 4.45
CA ALA A 67 -35.04 15.49 4.40
C ALA A 67 -34.08 16.00 5.49
N GLU A 68 -34.10 17.30 5.82
CA GLU A 68 -33.36 17.92 6.94
C GLU A 68 -33.79 17.33 8.28
N LEU A 69 -35.10 17.25 8.54
CA LEU A 69 -35.62 16.66 9.77
C LEU A 69 -35.16 15.21 9.97
N MET A 70 -34.94 14.47 8.88
CA MET A 70 -34.48 13.08 8.93
C MET A 70 -32.99 12.92 9.28
N THR A 71 -32.18 13.98 9.28
CA THR A 71 -30.81 13.99 9.82
C THR A 71 -30.73 14.47 11.26
N GLU A 72 -31.78 15.13 11.74
CA GLU A 72 -31.77 15.71 13.08
C GLU A 72 -32.18 14.72 14.18
N ARG A 73 -31.79 15.06 15.41
CA ARG A 73 -32.24 14.41 16.65
C ARG A 73 -32.05 12.88 16.60
N MET A 74 -33.02 12.14 17.12
CA MET A 74 -32.98 10.67 17.13
C MET A 74 -33.38 10.04 15.78
N LEU A 75 -33.70 10.82 14.73
CA LEU A 75 -34.05 10.29 13.41
C LEU A 75 -32.80 10.06 12.54
N GLY A 76 -31.76 10.87 12.71
CA GLY A 76 -30.48 10.71 11.99
C GLY A 76 -29.78 9.37 12.26
N ASP A 77 -30.00 8.80 13.45
CA ASP A 77 -29.40 7.51 13.86
C ASP A 77 -30.27 6.29 13.55
N ALA A 78 -31.49 6.48 13.03
CA ALA A 78 -32.44 5.40 12.79
C ALA A 78 -32.24 4.74 11.40
N PRO A 79 -31.87 3.45 11.29
CA PRO A 79 -31.60 2.82 9.99
C PRO A 79 -32.76 2.87 8.99
N GLU A 80 -34.00 2.90 9.48
CA GLU A 80 -35.24 3.01 8.72
C GLU A 80 -35.42 4.36 8.02
N THR A 81 -34.75 5.44 8.44
CA THR A 81 -34.88 6.77 7.82
C THR A 81 -34.04 6.92 6.56
N VAL A 82 -32.96 6.15 6.43
CA VAL A 82 -31.98 6.28 5.33
C VAL A 82 -32.61 6.02 3.96
N GLY A 83 -33.51 5.04 3.86
CA GLY A 83 -34.19 4.69 2.60
C GLY A 83 -35.10 5.80 2.10
N PRO A 84 -36.13 6.20 2.88
CA PRO A 84 -37.03 7.28 2.50
C PRO A 84 -36.31 8.62 2.30
N ARG A 85 -35.31 8.94 3.13
CA ARG A 85 -34.47 10.12 2.91
C ARG A 85 -33.76 10.09 1.56
N GLY A 86 -33.15 8.94 1.21
CA GLY A 86 -32.49 8.77 -0.09
C GLY A 86 -33.42 9.02 -1.28
N ARG A 87 -34.68 8.60 -1.17
CA ARG A 87 -35.74 8.87 -2.16
C ARG A 87 -36.08 10.37 -2.25
N LEU A 88 -36.21 11.07 -1.12
CA LEU A 88 -36.40 12.54 -1.09
C LEU A 88 -35.22 13.27 -1.75
N ILE A 89 -33.98 12.88 -1.44
CA ILE A 89 -32.78 13.45 -2.07
C ILE A 89 -32.75 13.18 -3.58
N GLU A 90 -33.20 12.01 -4.03
CA GLU A 90 -33.32 11.71 -5.45
C GLU A 90 -34.32 12.63 -6.17
N LEU A 91 -35.45 12.94 -5.54
CA LEU A 91 -36.41 13.91 -6.08
C LEU A 91 -35.80 15.32 -6.19
N LEU A 92 -35.06 15.77 -5.16
CA LEU A 92 -34.34 17.05 -5.21
C LEU A 92 -33.26 17.07 -6.29
N ARG A 93 -32.52 15.97 -6.44
CA ARG A 93 -31.52 15.83 -7.49
C ARG A 93 -32.15 15.96 -8.88
N ARG A 94 -33.29 15.29 -9.11
CA ARG A 94 -34.04 15.37 -10.38
C ARG A 94 -34.55 16.78 -10.65
N SER A 95 -35.10 17.47 -9.65
CA SER A 95 -35.59 18.86 -9.81
C SER A 95 -34.46 19.86 -10.06
N ARG A 96 -33.22 19.54 -9.65
CA ARG A 96 -32.01 20.34 -9.85
C ARG A 96 -31.18 19.91 -11.06
N GLY A 97 -31.81 19.33 -12.09
CA GLY A 97 -31.12 18.96 -13.33
C GLY A 97 -30.05 17.89 -13.16
N GLY A 98 -30.15 17.05 -12.13
CA GLY A 98 -29.21 15.98 -11.81
C GLY A 98 -28.12 16.36 -10.81
N GLU A 99 -28.03 17.62 -10.39
CA GLU A 99 -27.06 18.09 -9.40
C GLU A 99 -27.42 17.62 -8.00
N LEU A 100 -26.48 16.98 -7.30
CA LEU A 100 -26.68 16.51 -5.93
C LEU A 100 -26.78 17.69 -4.95
N PRO A 101 -27.84 17.80 -4.11
CA PRO A 101 -27.90 18.83 -3.07
C PRO A 101 -26.89 18.55 -1.95
N ALA A 102 -26.39 19.61 -1.29
CA ALA A 102 -25.50 19.48 -0.12
C ALA A 102 -26.13 18.64 1.01
N LEU A 103 -27.46 18.78 1.18
CA LEU A 103 -28.28 17.98 2.09
C LEU A 103 -28.28 16.47 1.78
N ALA A 104 -27.67 16.00 0.69
CA ALA A 104 -27.49 14.56 0.48
C ALA A 104 -26.67 13.90 1.60
N PHE A 105 -25.81 14.68 2.27
CA PHE A 105 -24.96 14.24 3.38
C PHE A 105 -25.53 14.66 4.74
N ASP A 106 -25.09 13.96 5.78
CA ASP A 106 -25.40 14.28 7.18
C ASP A 106 -24.23 15.05 7.79
N ASP A 107 -24.42 16.31 8.15
CA ASP A 107 -23.38 17.20 8.70
C ASP A 107 -23.03 16.91 10.17
N GLY A 108 -23.69 15.92 10.79
CA GLY A 108 -23.42 15.45 12.14
C GLY A 108 -22.10 14.69 12.30
N ASP A 109 -21.35 14.46 11.21
CA ASP A 109 -19.94 14.04 11.25
C ASP A 109 -19.04 14.91 10.35
N ALA A 110 -17.74 14.89 10.64
CA ALA A 110 -16.76 15.75 9.97
C ALA A 110 -16.67 15.52 8.45
N PHE A 111 -16.97 14.31 7.97
CA PHE A 111 -16.90 13.99 6.55
C PHE A 111 -18.12 14.53 5.80
N GLY A 112 -19.32 14.37 6.37
CA GLY A 112 -20.53 14.97 5.79
C GLY A 112 -20.51 16.48 5.81
N ALA A 113 -19.99 17.09 6.89
CA ALA A 113 -19.80 18.54 6.97
C ALA A 113 -18.83 19.06 5.88
N GLU A 114 -17.66 18.41 5.70
CA GLU A 114 -16.72 18.77 4.63
C GLU A 114 -17.35 18.62 3.24
N LEU A 115 -18.08 17.52 3.00
CA LEU A 115 -18.74 17.30 1.71
C LEU A 115 -19.86 18.29 1.41
N GLY A 116 -20.60 18.74 2.43
CA GLY A 116 -21.57 19.82 2.30
C GLY A 116 -20.91 21.07 1.70
N THR A 117 -19.81 21.53 2.30
CA THR A 117 -19.03 22.67 1.80
C THR A 117 -18.45 22.45 0.40
N MET A 118 -17.96 21.24 0.11
CA MET A 118 -17.45 20.90 -1.22
C MET A 118 -18.55 20.98 -2.29
N LEU A 119 -19.75 20.48 -2.01
CA LEU A 119 -20.86 20.53 -2.97
C LEU A 119 -21.39 21.96 -3.20
N GLU A 120 -21.37 22.83 -2.20
CA GLU A 120 -21.77 24.23 -2.36
C GLU A 120 -20.89 24.98 -3.37
N THR A 121 -19.62 24.60 -3.46
CA THR A 121 -18.60 25.32 -4.24
C THR A 121 -18.20 24.61 -5.55
N ASP A 122 -18.36 23.28 -5.64
CA ASP A 122 -17.95 22.48 -6.80
C ASP A 122 -19.18 21.91 -7.54
N ARG A 123 -19.55 22.56 -8.64
CA ARG A 123 -20.62 22.09 -9.54
C ARG A 123 -20.26 20.77 -10.24
N SER A 124 -18.99 20.57 -10.61
CA SER A 124 -18.56 19.32 -11.26
C SER A 124 -18.73 18.13 -10.32
N LEU A 125 -18.43 18.32 -9.03
CA LEU A 125 -18.66 17.32 -7.99
C LEU A 125 -20.15 17.04 -7.79
N ARG A 126 -21.00 18.07 -7.76
CA ARG A 126 -22.47 17.89 -7.70
C ARG A 126 -23.02 17.06 -8.85
N LEU A 127 -22.54 17.28 -10.07
CA LEU A 127 -22.94 16.50 -11.25
C LEU A 127 -22.39 15.06 -11.19
N GLY A 128 -21.11 14.90 -10.85
CA GLY A 128 -20.46 13.60 -10.75
C GLY A 128 -21.11 12.71 -9.68
N LEU A 129 -21.22 13.19 -8.44
CA LEU A 129 -21.85 12.45 -7.35
C LEU A 129 -23.36 12.30 -7.53
N GLY A 130 -24.03 13.30 -8.11
CA GLY A 130 -25.45 13.22 -8.44
C GLY A 130 -25.75 12.03 -9.34
N ARG A 131 -24.89 11.77 -10.31
CA ARG A 131 -25.04 10.60 -11.18
C ARG A 131 -24.88 9.26 -10.43
N LEU A 132 -23.97 9.19 -9.46
CA LEU A 132 -23.70 7.95 -8.70
C LEU A 132 -24.72 7.70 -7.57
N HIS A 133 -25.27 8.77 -7.00
CA HIS A 133 -26.12 8.76 -5.82
C HIS A 133 -27.24 7.70 -5.80
N PRO A 134 -28.00 7.47 -6.91
CA PRO A 134 -29.08 6.48 -6.92
C PRO A 134 -28.64 5.05 -6.55
N LEU A 135 -27.39 4.70 -6.85
CA LEU A 135 -26.81 3.39 -6.56
C LEU A 135 -25.98 3.35 -5.28
N VAL A 136 -25.34 4.47 -4.94
CA VAL A 136 -24.45 4.60 -3.78
C VAL A 136 -25.17 4.24 -2.47
N LEU A 137 -26.40 4.73 -2.26
CA LEU A 137 -27.16 4.47 -1.03
C LEU A 137 -27.60 2.99 -0.86
N ARG A 138 -27.50 2.18 -1.92
CA ARG A 138 -27.83 0.75 -1.90
C ARG A 138 -26.67 -0.12 -1.38
N ALA A 139 -25.52 0.48 -1.02
CA ALA A 139 -24.34 -0.21 -0.52
C ALA A 139 -24.46 -0.62 0.97
N THR A 140 -25.33 -1.59 1.26
CA THR A 140 -25.58 -2.08 2.62
C THR A 140 -24.70 -3.29 3.00
N ALA A 141 -24.26 -4.08 2.02
CA ALA A 141 -23.42 -5.27 2.20
C ALA A 141 -21.92 -4.96 2.10
N VAL A 142 -21.04 -5.85 2.56
CA VAL A 142 -19.57 -5.61 2.54
C VAL A 142 -19.03 -5.51 1.11
N ALA A 143 -19.60 -6.26 0.17
CA ALA A 143 -19.20 -6.28 -1.24
C ALA A 143 -20.41 -6.10 -2.16
N PRO A 144 -20.23 -5.56 -3.38
CA PRO A 144 -21.33 -5.36 -4.32
C PRO A 144 -21.90 -6.68 -4.79
N THR A 145 -23.21 -6.70 -5.06
CA THR A 145 -23.84 -7.86 -5.72
C THR A 145 -23.57 -7.81 -7.23
N PRO A 146 -23.65 -8.95 -7.95
CA PRO A 146 -23.55 -8.96 -9.41
C PRO A 146 -24.58 -8.04 -10.08
N LYS A 147 -25.82 -8.00 -9.54
CA LYS A 147 -26.89 -7.10 -10.02
C LYS A 147 -26.48 -5.63 -9.88
N TRP A 148 -25.96 -5.25 -8.71
CA TRP A 148 -25.49 -3.88 -8.47
C TRP A 148 -24.35 -3.52 -9.43
N THR A 149 -23.38 -4.42 -9.60
CA THR A 149 -22.22 -4.22 -10.49
C THR A 149 -22.65 -3.99 -11.93
N ALA A 150 -23.58 -4.80 -12.45
CA ALA A 150 -24.11 -4.64 -13.80
C ALA A 150 -24.90 -3.33 -13.99
N GLU A 151 -25.60 -2.84 -12.96
CA GLU A 151 -26.29 -1.55 -12.99
C GLU A 151 -25.31 -0.37 -12.96
N ALA A 152 -24.27 -0.49 -12.14
CA ALA A 152 -23.19 0.50 -12.04
C ALA A 152 -22.40 0.63 -13.35
N GLN A 153 -22.03 -0.49 -13.99
CA GLN A 153 -21.37 -0.48 -15.30
C GLN A 153 -22.22 0.18 -16.39
N ARG A 154 -23.54 -0.09 -16.42
CA ARG A 154 -24.47 0.59 -17.35
C ARG A 154 -24.53 2.10 -17.11
N LEU A 155 -24.53 2.51 -15.84
CA LEU A 155 -24.54 3.92 -15.46
C LEU A 155 -23.26 4.65 -15.89
N LEU A 156 -22.11 4.00 -15.75
CA LEU A 156 -20.80 4.50 -16.17
C LEU A 156 -20.66 4.54 -17.70
N ALA A 157 -21.16 3.55 -18.44
CA ALA A 157 -21.02 3.47 -19.89
C ALA A 157 -21.76 4.58 -20.66
N ALA A 158 -22.82 5.15 -20.09
CA ALA A 158 -23.61 6.20 -20.74
C ALA A 158 -22.97 7.61 -20.66
N THR A 159 -21.63 7.74 -20.66
CA THR A 159 -20.91 8.99 -20.33
C THR A 159 -20.14 9.60 -21.51
N ALA A 160 -20.22 10.94 -21.64
CA ALA A 160 -19.28 11.76 -22.43
C ALA A 160 -18.85 13.07 -21.70
N GLU A 161 -19.57 13.55 -20.68
CA GLU A 161 -19.39 14.95 -20.19
C GLU A 161 -19.08 15.12 -18.67
N SER A 162 -19.08 14.09 -17.82
CA SER A 162 -18.88 14.23 -16.36
C SER A 162 -17.63 13.52 -15.82
N ASP A 163 -16.78 14.23 -15.06
CA ASP A 163 -15.59 13.72 -14.36
C ASP A 163 -15.95 12.83 -13.13
N ILE A 164 -16.43 11.61 -13.42
CA ILE A 164 -16.82 10.64 -12.38
C ILE A 164 -15.60 10.15 -11.58
N ALA A 165 -14.49 9.85 -12.27
CA ALA A 165 -13.28 9.34 -11.64
C ALA A 165 -12.70 10.38 -10.67
N GLY A 166 -12.62 11.65 -11.07
CA GLY A 166 -12.18 12.73 -10.20
C GLY A 166 -13.16 12.99 -9.06
N ALA A 167 -14.48 12.92 -9.28
CA ALA A 167 -15.46 13.02 -8.19
C ALA A 167 -15.25 11.93 -7.12
N ILE A 168 -15.06 10.67 -7.53
CA ILE A 168 -14.78 9.55 -6.62
C ILE A 168 -13.48 9.81 -5.84
N ARG A 169 -12.40 10.18 -6.53
CA ARG A 169 -11.10 10.44 -5.90
C ARG A 169 -11.18 11.61 -4.91
N ARG A 170 -11.75 12.75 -5.30
CA ARG A 170 -11.90 13.93 -4.43
C ARG A 170 -12.69 13.61 -3.16
N THR A 171 -13.81 12.90 -3.28
CA THR A 171 -14.63 12.52 -2.13
C THR A 171 -13.95 11.51 -1.21
N LEU A 172 -13.34 10.45 -1.75
CA LEU A 172 -12.63 9.47 -0.91
C LEU A 172 -11.35 10.07 -0.27
N SER A 173 -10.68 11.01 -0.93
CA SER A 173 -9.57 11.75 -0.34
C SER A 173 -10.03 12.69 0.79
N SER A 174 -11.20 13.34 0.66
CA SER A 174 -11.82 14.07 1.77
C SER A 174 -12.11 13.13 2.95
N LEU A 175 -12.65 11.93 2.72
CA LEU A 175 -12.87 10.94 3.78
C LEU A 175 -11.58 10.59 4.55
N ILE A 176 -10.45 10.53 3.85
CA ILE A 176 -9.13 10.29 4.47
C ILE A 176 -8.72 11.46 5.37
N ARG A 177 -8.94 12.70 4.91
CA ARG A 177 -8.54 13.95 5.58
C ARG A 177 -9.48 14.36 6.72
N ALA A 178 -10.76 14.02 6.64
CA ALA A 178 -11.78 14.40 7.61
C ALA A 178 -11.40 13.97 9.04
N ASP A 179 -11.63 14.84 10.02
CA ASP A 179 -11.33 14.59 11.43
C ASP A 179 -12.38 13.69 12.09
N ILE A 180 -12.49 12.48 11.56
CA ILE A 180 -13.38 11.44 12.10
C ILE A 180 -12.71 10.90 13.35
N VAL A 181 -13.31 11.17 14.50
CA VAL A 181 -12.88 10.64 15.79
C VAL A 181 -13.79 9.47 16.18
N SER A 182 -13.24 8.43 16.79
CA SER A 182 -14.01 7.33 17.40
C SER A 182 -13.63 7.20 18.86
N ARG A 183 -14.64 7.35 19.73
CA ARG A 183 -14.56 7.27 21.20
C ARG A 183 -15.60 6.28 21.70
N PRO A 184 -15.30 4.96 21.60
CA PRO A 184 -16.21 3.92 22.09
C PRO A 184 -16.57 4.08 23.56
N ASP A 185 -15.67 4.65 24.35
CA ASP A 185 -15.83 4.94 25.78
C ASP A 185 -16.91 6.00 26.07
N LEU A 186 -17.18 6.89 25.10
CA LEU A 186 -18.21 7.92 25.20
C LEU A 186 -19.43 7.61 24.33
N LEU A 187 -19.45 6.47 23.63
CA LEU A 187 -20.42 6.15 22.58
C LEU A 187 -20.53 7.27 21.52
N VAL A 188 -19.42 7.98 21.28
CA VAL A 188 -19.34 9.12 20.35
C VAL A 188 -18.36 8.79 19.23
N GLY A 189 -18.73 9.17 18.01
CA GLY A 189 -17.84 9.17 16.86
C GLY A 189 -18.11 8.07 15.83
N GLY A 190 -17.32 8.09 14.76
CA GLY A 190 -17.58 7.32 13.54
C GLY A 190 -18.40 8.11 12.52
N LEU A 191 -18.74 7.45 11.41
CA LEU A 191 -19.57 8.04 10.36
C LEU A 191 -21.05 7.88 10.68
N ARG A 192 -21.84 8.91 10.38
CA ARG A 192 -23.30 8.82 10.27
C ARG A 192 -23.67 7.77 9.24
N LEU A 193 -24.77 7.06 9.47
CA LEU A 193 -25.12 5.89 8.67
C LEU A 193 -25.31 6.21 7.18
N VAL A 194 -25.86 7.38 6.85
CA VAL A 194 -25.97 7.88 5.48
C VAL A 194 -24.57 8.03 4.85
N ASN A 195 -23.68 8.75 5.51
CA ASN A 195 -22.32 9.01 5.03
C ASN A 195 -21.50 7.73 4.92
N GLN A 196 -21.68 6.78 5.84
CA GLN A 196 -21.11 5.44 5.76
C GLN A 196 -21.56 4.70 4.49
N ARG A 197 -22.86 4.71 4.16
CA ARG A 197 -23.37 4.10 2.91
C ARG A 197 -22.78 4.81 1.71
N VAL A 198 -22.63 6.13 1.75
CA VAL A 198 -22.00 6.88 0.67
C VAL A 198 -20.55 6.46 0.46
N ALA A 199 -19.75 6.45 1.53
CA ALA A 199 -18.36 5.99 1.47
C ALA A 199 -18.25 4.57 0.87
N ARG A 200 -19.09 3.64 1.29
CA ARG A 200 -19.09 2.24 0.78
C ARG A 200 -19.49 2.17 -0.69
N GLY A 201 -20.55 2.87 -1.08
CA GLY A 201 -20.99 2.91 -2.48
C GLY A 201 -19.94 3.53 -3.39
N LEU A 202 -19.26 4.58 -2.95
CA LEU A 202 -18.17 5.20 -3.71
C LEU A 202 -16.93 4.29 -3.79
N LEU A 203 -16.61 3.51 -2.76
CA LEU A 203 -15.58 2.47 -2.84
C LEU A 203 -15.94 1.38 -3.87
N TRP A 204 -17.21 0.97 -3.92
CA TRP A 204 -17.68 0.02 -4.95
C TRP A 204 -17.60 0.59 -6.36
N PHE A 205 -17.89 1.89 -6.54
CA PHE A 205 -17.67 2.57 -7.81
C PHE A 205 -16.18 2.71 -8.12
N ALA A 206 -15.33 2.98 -7.12
CA ALA A 206 -13.89 3.09 -7.31
C ALA A 206 -13.31 1.79 -7.89
N SER A 207 -13.76 0.62 -7.41
CA SER A 207 -13.28 -0.68 -7.90
C SER A 207 -13.66 -1.02 -9.34
N ILE A 208 -14.53 -0.23 -9.98
CA ILE A 208 -14.96 -0.43 -11.38
C ILE A 208 -14.63 0.75 -12.29
N ALA A 209 -14.50 1.97 -11.75
CA ALA A 209 -14.36 3.20 -12.52
C ALA A 209 -12.93 3.75 -12.55
N LEU A 210 -12.04 3.26 -11.67
CA LEU A 210 -10.64 3.69 -11.62
C LEU A 210 -9.74 2.55 -12.14
N ASP A 211 -8.70 2.90 -12.88
CA ASP A 211 -7.75 1.93 -13.44
C ASP A 211 -6.92 1.22 -12.36
N SER A 212 -6.50 1.98 -11.34
CA SER A 212 -5.68 1.50 -10.22
C SER A 212 -6.27 1.94 -8.87
N PRO A 213 -7.33 1.27 -8.37
CA PRO A 213 -8.02 1.69 -7.15
C PRO A 213 -7.36 1.20 -5.86
N ALA A 214 -6.41 0.25 -5.90
CA ALA A 214 -5.96 -0.45 -4.70
C ALA A 214 -5.35 0.48 -3.64
N GLU A 215 -4.53 1.44 -4.04
CA GLU A 215 -3.88 2.37 -3.10
C GLU A 215 -4.92 3.25 -2.37
N LEU A 216 -5.85 3.86 -3.11
CA LEU A 216 -6.92 4.68 -2.55
C LEU A 216 -7.82 3.86 -1.61
N ILE A 217 -8.21 2.65 -2.03
CA ILE A 217 -9.03 1.75 -1.21
C ILE A 217 -8.29 1.37 0.08
N ALA A 218 -6.99 1.06 0.02
CA ALA A 218 -6.19 0.78 1.22
C ALA A 218 -6.03 1.99 2.12
N ALA A 219 -5.82 3.19 1.57
CA ALA A 219 -5.71 4.41 2.36
C ALA A 219 -7.00 4.66 3.16
N VAL A 220 -8.16 4.54 2.52
CA VAL A 220 -9.47 4.58 3.20
C VAL A 220 -9.58 3.43 4.21
N GLY A 221 -9.17 2.22 3.85
CA GLY A 221 -9.24 1.03 4.70
C GLY A 221 -8.41 1.15 5.98
N VAL A 222 -7.18 1.66 5.89
CA VAL A 222 -6.30 1.94 7.04
C VAL A 222 -6.86 3.09 7.86
N ARG A 223 -7.31 4.18 7.22
CA ARG A 223 -7.90 5.32 7.94
C ARG A 223 -9.10 4.87 8.76
N MET A 224 -10.02 4.11 8.16
CA MET A 224 -11.25 3.65 8.80
C MET A 224 -11.01 2.51 9.79
N GLY A 225 -10.04 1.62 9.50
CA GLY A 225 -9.67 0.48 10.33
C GLY A 225 -8.74 0.79 11.49
N THR A 226 -8.37 2.06 11.71
CA THR A 226 -7.52 2.49 12.83
C THR A 226 -8.07 3.76 13.48
N SER A 227 -7.65 4.04 14.72
CA SER A 227 -7.88 5.33 15.39
C SER A 227 -6.76 6.35 15.10
N GLY A 228 -5.64 5.89 14.52
CA GLY A 228 -4.39 6.64 14.43
C GLY A 228 -3.43 6.41 15.60
N ARG A 229 -3.85 5.64 16.63
CA ARG A 229 -3.00 5.18 17.73
C ARG A 229 -2.77 3.68 17.65
N SER A 230 -1.82 3.17 18.43
CA SER A 230 -1.56 1.73 18.59
C SER A 230 -2.60 1.08 19.52
N ASP A 231 -3.88 1.11 19.13
CA ASP A 231 -5.01 0.52 19.85
C ASP A 231 -5.92 -0.30 18.89
N ALA A 232 -6.93 -0.97 19.45
CA ALA A 232 -7.90 -1.76 18.67
C ALA A 232 -9.15 -0.94 18.25
N VAL A 233 -9.12 0.39 18.44
CA VAL A 233 -10.24 1.27 18.11
C VAL A 233 -10.23 1.57 16.62
N VAL A 234 -11.41 1.57 16.01
CA VAL A 234 -11.59 1.84 14.58
C VAL A 234 -12.57 2.98 14.39
N ARG A 235 -12.41 3.75 13.31
CA ARG A 235 -13.35 4.82 12.94
C ARG A 235 -14.63 4.25 12.35
N ASP A 236 -14.50 3.25 11.47
CA ASP A 236 -15.66 2.57 10.90
C ASP A 236 -15.30 1.14 10.45
N THR A 237 -15.90 0.14 11.10
CA THR A 237 -15.64 -1.28 10.77
C THR A 237 -16.21 -1.67 9.41
N ALA A 238 -17.37 -1.13 9.03
CA ALA A 238 -18.07 -1.52 7.81
C ALA A 238 -17.33 -1.00 6.56
N VAL A 239 -16.83 0.24 6.61
CA VAL A 239 -16.01 0.81 5.52
C VAL A 239 -14.67 0.08 5.42
N ALA A 240 -13.98 -0.16 6.54
CA ALA A 240 -12.71 -0.90 6.53
C ALA A 240 -12.85 -2.33 5.98
N ASN A 241 -13.91 -3.04 6.38
CA ASN A 241 -14.21 -4.37 5.84
C ASN A 241 -14.57 -4.34 4.35
N THR A 242 -15.25 -3.28 3.90
CA THR A 242 -15.55 -3.07 2.48
C THR A 242 -14.25 -2.91 1.69
N CYS A 243 -13.30 -2.10 2.17
CA CYS A 243 -11.98 -1.95 1.54
C CYS A 243 -11.25 -3.30 1.43
N ALA A 244 -11.15 -4.06 2.51
CA ALA A 244 -10.50 -5.36 2.50
C ALA A 244 -11.14 -6.33 1.50
N ALA A 245 -12.48 -6.39 1.46
CA ALA A 245 -13.21 -7.25 0.52
C ALA A 245 -12.97 -6.86 -0.95
N LEU A 246 -12.99 -5.56 -1.26
CA LEU A 246 -12.73 -5.06 -2.61
C LEU A 246 -11.30 -5.36 -3.05
N LEU A 247 -10.31 -5.15 -2.17
CA LEU A 247 -8.92 -5.50 -2.48
C LEU A 247 -8.74 -7.00 -2.70
N GLY A 248 -9.38 -7.83 -1.87
CA GLY A 248 -9.34 -9.29 -2.06
C GLY A 248 -9.92 -9.75 -3.38
N ALA A 249 -10.95 -9.06 -3.88
CA ALA A 249 -11.57 -9.34 -5.17
C ALA A 249 -10.86 -8.67 -6.37
N SER A 250 -10.03 -7.65 -6.14
CA SER A 250 -9.40 -6.86 -7.19
C SER A 250 -8.31 -7.64 -7.94
N ASP A 251 -8.22 -7.44 -9.26
CA ASP A 251 -7.12 -7.93 -10.09
C ASP A 251 -5.99 -6.88 -10.24
N ASP A 252 -6.12 -5.72 -9.58
CA ASP A 252 -5.07 -4.69 -9.50
C ASP A 252 -3.78 -5.29 -8.91
N PRO A 253 -2.63 -5.17 -9.59
CA PRO A 253 -1.34 -5.69 -9.11
C PRO A 253 -0.95 -5.18 -7.70
N GLY A 254 -1.42 -3.99 -7.31
CA GLY A 254 -1.18 -3.40 -5.99
C GLY A 254 -2.07 -3.95 -4.87
N ALA A 255 -3.10 -4.76 -5.17
CA ALA A 255 -4.10 -5.18 -4.19
C ALA A 255 -3.53 -6.04 -3.05
N ALA A 256 -2.58 -6.94 -3.36
CA ALA A 256 -1.90 -7.75 -2.35
C ALA A 256 -1.08 -6.87 -1.39
N ALA A 257 -0.38 -5.86 -1.92
CA ALA A 257 0.40 -4.90 -1.14
C ALA A 257 -0.50 -4.04 -0.25
N ALA A 258 -1.58 -3.53 -0.81
CA ALA A 258 -2.62 -2.81 -0.11
C ALA A 258 -3.18 -3.61 1.09
N LEU A 259 -3.49 -4.91 0.90
CA LEU A 259 -3.92 -5.79 1.99
C LEU A 259 -2.83 -6.06 3.03
N ALA A 260 -1.58 -6.28 2.59
CA ALA A 260 -0.45 -6.47 3.51
C ALA A 260 -0.22 -5.23 4.38
N THR A 261 -0.29 -4.03 3.80
CA THR A 261 -0.22 -2.76 4.53
C THR A 261 -1.37 -2.64 5.54
N MET A 262 -2.61 -2.94 5.13
CA MET A 262 -3.75 -2.96 6.05
C MET A 262 -3.54 -3.93 7.21
N ARG A 263 -3.05 -5.15 6.93
CA ARG A 263 -2.77 -6.18 7.94
C ARG A 263 -1.78 -5.73 8.99
N VAL A 264 -0.73 -5.00 8.60
CA VAL A 264 0.29 -4.47 9.53
C VAL A 264 -0.25 -3.33 10.40
N ARG A 265 -1.13 -2.49 9.85
CA ARG A 265 -1.59 -1.26 10.49
C ARG A 265 -2.81 -1.43 11.39
N VAL A 266 -3.66 -2.42 11.11
CA VAL A 266 -4.94 -2.62 11.79
C VAL A 266 -4.80 -3.62 12.93
N THR A 267 -5.20 -3.24 14.14
CA THR A 267 -5.16 -4.13 15.33
C THR A 267 -6.53 -4.75 15.64
N ASN A 268 -7.62 -4.17 15.12
CA ASN A 268 -8.97 -4.62 15.45
C ASN A 268 -9.26 -6.03 14.90
N ARG A 269 -9.68 -6.94 15.78
CA ARG A 269 -9.88 -8.36 15.44
C ARG A 269 -10.92 -8.61 14.35
N ASN A 270 -12.01 -7.83 14.31
CA ASN A 270 -13.07 -8.01 13.32
C ASN A 270 -12.58 -7.60 11.92
N VAL A 271 -11.85 -6.49 11.84
CA VAL A 271 -11.26 -6.02 10.58
C VAL A 271 -10.11 -6.92 10.14
N LEU A 272 -9.25 -7.35 11.07
CA LEU A 272 -8.18 -8.31 10.79
C LEU A 272 -8.71 -9.62 10.19
N LYS A 273 -9.80 -10.17 10.75
CA LYS A 273 -10.45 -11.38 10.20
C LYS A 273 -10.88 -11.18 8.75
N GLN A 274 -11.37 -10.00 8.40
CA GLN A 274 -11.78 -9.69 7.03
C GLN A 274 -10.57 -9.48 6.11
N ILE A 275 -9.51 -8.85 6.58
CA ILE A 275 -8.24 -8.71 5.84
C ILE A 275 -7.62 -10.08 5.57
N ASP A 276 -7.62 -10.97 6.56
CA ASP A 276 -7.13 -12.34 6.42
C ASP A 276 -7.93 -13.13 5.39
N ARG A 277 -9.26 -13.05 5.46
CA ARG A 277 -10.12 -13.64 4.44
C ARG A 277 -9.82 -13.09 3.05
N ALA A 278 -9.54 -11.80 2.92
CA ALA A 278 -9.20 -11.19 1.64
C ALA A 278 -7.84 -11.68 1.12
N LEU A 279 -6.84 -11.83 1.99
CA LEU A 279 -5.55 -12.42 1.66
C LEU A 279 -5.69 -13.90 1.25
N ASP A 280 -6.56 -14.67 1.91
CA ASP A 280 -6.88 -16.06 1.53
C ASP A 280 -7.49 -16.12 0.12
N VAL A 281 -8.35 -15.16 -0.25
CA VAL A 281 -8.91 -15.07 -1.60
C VAL A 281 -7.80 -14.80 -2.63
N VAL A 282 -6.90 -13.86 -2.36
CA VAL A 282 -5.74 -13.57 -3.23
C VAL A 282 -4.84 -14.80 -3.37
N ALA A 283 -4.52 -15.45 -2.24
CA ALA A 283 -3.72 -16.67 -2.17
C ALA A 283 -4.34 -17.80 -3.00
N THR A 284 -5.64 -18.04 -2.85
CA THR A 284 -6.37 -19.07 -3.60
C THR A 284 -6.37 -18.79 -5.10
N ARG A 285 -6.62 -17.53 -5.51
CA ARG A 285 -6.62 -17.12 -6.91
C ARG A 285 -5.25 -17.26 -7.58
N THR A 286 -4.18 -17.00 -6.83
CA THR A 286 -2.80 -17.05 -7.33
C THR A 286 -2.13 -18.41 -7.15
N GLY A 287 -2.71 -19.31 -6.36
CA GLY A 287 -2.17 -20.63 -6.06
C GLY A 287 -0.98 -20.61 -5.08
N VAL A 288 -0.89 -19.60 -4.22
CA VAL A 288 0.28 -19.37 -3.35
C VAL A 288 -0.09 -19.23 -1.88
N PRO A 289 0.77 -19.62 -0.94
CA PRO A 289 0.50 -19.40 0.48
C PRO A 289 0.36 -17.91 0.81
N VAL A 290 -0.53 -17.57 1.75
CA VAL A 290 -0.72 -16.18 2.23
C VAL A 290 0.58 -15.54 2.70
N ALA A 291 1.45 -16.30 3.38
CA ALA A 291 2.75 -15.80 3.80
C ALA A 291 3.60 -15.32 2.61
N THR A 292 3.56 -16.03 1.49
CA THR A 292 4.23 -15.65 0.24
C THR A 292 3.55 -14.45 -0.42
N VAL A 293 2.22 -14.34 -0.38
CA VAL A 293 1.49 -13.13 -0.85
C VAL A 293 1.96 -11.89 -0.11
N ILE A 294 2.03 -11.96 1.23
CA ILE A 294 2.47 -10.85 2.08
C ILE A 294 3.95 -10.52 1.84
N GLU A 295 4.80 -11.54 1.67
CA GLU A 295 6.22 -11.35 1.41
C GLU A 295 6.47 -10.65 0.06
N LEU A 296 5.70 -11.01 -0.96
CA LEU A 296 5.84 -10.47 -2.31
C LEU A 296 5.09 -9.16 -2.52
N ALA A 297 4.31 -8.71 -1.54
CA ALA A 297 3.52 -7.48 -1.64
C ALA A 297 4.42 -6.24 -1.84
N LEU A 298 4.26 -5.56 -2.98
CA LEU A 298 4.92 -4.30 -3.31
C LEU A 298 3.90 -3.31 -3.87
N PRO A 299 3.83 -2.07 -3.35
CA PRO A 299 2.90 -1.07 -3.87
C PRO A 299 3.31 -0.59 -5.27
N THR A 300 2.32 -0.32 -6.12
CA THR A 300 2.51 0.21 -7.49
C THR A 300 2.56 1.73 -7.55
N PHE A 301 1.93 2.43 -6.60
CA PHE A 301 1.82 3.91 -6.55
C PHE A 301 1.22 4.53 -7.81
N ASP A 302 0.27 3.85 -8.45
CA ASP A 302 -0.32 4.23 -9.74
C ASP A 302 0.71 4.37 -10.89
N LEU A 303 1.95 3.91 -10.70
CA LEU A 303 2.95 3.91 -11.75
C LEU A 303 2.51 2.98 -12.89
N GLY A 304 2.66 3.47 -14.12
CA GLY A 304 2.48 2.66 -15.32
C GLY A 304 3.47 1.48 -15.39
N PRO A 305 3.29 0.56 -16.34
CA PRO A 305 4.18 -0.60 -16.52
C PRO A 305 5.63 -0.20 -16.80
N ASP A 306 5.85 0.98 -17.37
CA ASP A 306 7.15 1.62 -17.61
C ASP A 306 7.69 2.37 -16.38
N GLY A 307 6.98 2.35 -15.26
CA GLY A 307 7.37 2.93 -13.97
C GLY A 307 7.38 4.43 -14.01
N ARG A 308 6.50 5.00 -14.83
CA ARG A 308 6.23 6.42 -14.93
C ARG A 308 4.81 6.71 -14.49
N LEU A 309 4.63 7.84 -13.84
CA LEU A 309 3.33 8.41 -13.47
C LEU A 309 3.31 9.85 -13.96
N GLU A 310 2.28 10.21 -14.72
CA GLU A 310 2.07 11.57 -15.23
C GLU A 310 0.74 12.12 -14.68
N LEU A 311 0.81 13.30 -14.06
CA LEU A 311 -0.32 13.95 -13.38
C LEU A 311 -0.47 15.38 -13.93
N PRO A 312 -1.42 15.63 -14.84
CA PRO A 312 -1.67 16.97 -15.38
C PRO A 312 -2.39 17.87 -14.35
N ILE A 313 -1.89 19.10 -14.19
CA ILE A 313 -2.40 20.16 -13.30
C ILE A 313 -2.26 21.50 -14.03
N ASP A 314 -3.39 22.13 -14.40
CA ASP A 314 -3.44 23.46 -15.01
C ASP A 314 -2.41 23.70 -16.15
N GLY A 315 -2.36 22.77 -17.10
CA GLY A 315 -1.46 22.86 -18.26
C GLY A 315 0.01 22.55 -17.97
N THR A 316 0.37 22.21 -16.73
CA THR A 316 1.67 21.63 -16.35
C THR A 316 1.46 20.14 -16.03
N THR A 317 2.43 19.28 -16.33
CA THR A 317 2.35 17.85 -15.97
C THR A 317 3.44 17.51 -14.97
N ALA A 318 3.08 17.00 -13.79
CA ALA A 318 4.04 16.38 -12.90
C ALA A 318 4.36 14.97 -13.39
N VAL A 319 5.65 14.63 -13.42
CA VAL A 319 6.17 13.37 -13.92
C VAL A 319 7.00 12.74 -12.82
N ILE A 320 6.61 11.56 -12.34
CA ILE A 320 7.44 10.73 -11.47
C ILE A 320 7.91 9.54 -12.28
N ALA A 321 9.21 9.27 -12.28
CA ALA A 321 9.79 8.16 -13.02
C ALA A 321 10.81 7.39 -12.18
N VAL A 322 10.68 6.07 -12.16
CA VAL A 322 11.69 5.19 -11.60
C VAL A 322 12.66 4.78 -12.70
N THR A 323 13.94 5.11 -12.52
CA THR A 323 14.98 4.97 -13.53
C THR A 323 15.66 3.60 -13.46
N PRO A 324 16.32 3.18 -14.56
CA PRO A 324 17.15 1.98 -14.65
C PRO A 324 18.08 1.65 -13.48
N ASP A 325 18.69 2.67 -12.87
CA ASP A 325 19.65 2.57 -11.77
C ASP A 325 18.98 2.43 -10.39
N ALA A 326 17.66 2.20 -10.35
CA ALA A 326 16.83 2.18 -9.15
C ALA A 326 16.94 3.51 -8.35
N THR A 327 16.87 4.63 -9.07
CA THR A 327 16.61 5.96 -8.51
C THR A 327 15.22 6.46 -8.93
N VAL A 328 14.68 7.45 -8.21
CA VAL A 328 13.34 8.00 -8.48
C VAL A 328 13.45 9.51 -8.69
N ARG A 329 13.04 9.94 -9.88
CA ARG A 329 13.07 11.35 -10.29
C ARG A 329 11.65 11.91 -10.33
N GLY A 330 11.51 13.14 -9.86
CA GLY A 330 10.31 13.95 -10.04
C GLY A 330 10.65 15.14 -10.91
N ALA A 331 9.80 15.43 -11.89
CA ALA A 331 9.94 16.56 -12.79
C ALA A 331 8.57 17.20 -13.06
N TRP A 332 8.58 18.44 -13.50
CA TRP A 332 7.40 19.21 -13.89
C TRP A 332 7.60 19.67 -15.32
N ARG A 333 6.72 19.24 -16.22
CA ARG A 333 6.75 19.55 -17.64
C ARG A 333 5.74 20.65 -17.95
N GLY A 334 6.22 21.82 -18.37
CA GLY A 334 5.38 22.95 -18.77
C GLY A 334 4.68 22.71 -20.11
N ALA A 335 3.77 23.62 -20.49
CA ALA A 335 3.09 23.60 -21.78
C ALA A 335 4.04 23.81 -22.98
N ASP A 336 5.21 24.40 -22.73
CA ASP A 336 6.33 24.55 -23.66
C ASP A 336 7.15 23.26 -23.84
N GLY A 337 6.85 22.22 -23.06
CA GLY A 337 7.56 20.94 -23.06
C GLY A 337 8.85 20.93 -22.23
N ILE A 338 9.19 22.04 -21.54
CA ILE A 338 10.41 22.12 -20.72
C ILE A 338 10.18 21.42 -19.38
N GLU A 339 11.10 20.54 -18.99
CA GLU A 339 11.08 19.84 -17.70
C GLU A 339 11.98 20.53 -16.65
N GLN A 340 11.47 20.66 -15.43
CA GLN A 340 12.19 21.20 -14.28
C GLN A 340 11.93 20.39 -13.00
N GLU A 341 12.89 20.30 -12.09
CA GLU A 341 12.76 19.48 -10.86
C GLU A 341 11.76 20.04 -9.84
N ARG A 342 11.52 21.35 -9.86
CA ARG A 342 10.63 22.04 -8.92
C ARG A 342 9.32 22.44 -9.60
N PRO A 343 8.19 22.48 -8.88
CA PRO A 343 6.94 23.00 -9.44
C PRO A 343 7.12 24.47 -9.87
N PRO A 344 6.49 24.91 -10.97
CA PRO A 344 6.41 26.33 -11.30
C PRO A 344 5.82 27.14 -10.13
N ALA A 345 6.37 28.31 -9.84
CA ALA A 345 5.96 29.09 -8.66
C ALA A 345 4.48 29.48 -8.68
N ALA A 346 3.96 29.83 -9.86
CA ALA A 346 2.53 30.13 -10.05
C ALA A 346 1.66 28.91 -9.74
N LEU A 347 2.07 27.71 -10.17
CA LEU A 347 1.37 26.46 -9.89
C LEU A 347 1.40 26.13 -8.40
N ALA A 348 2.55 26.29 -7.73
CA ALA A 348 2.68 26.03 -6.30
C ALA A 348 1.83 26.97 -5.42
N THR A 349 1.55 28.19 -5.89
CA THR A 349 0.64 29.13 -5.21
C THR A 349 -0.82 28.83 -5.51
N ALA A 350 -1.15 28.45 -6.75
CA ALA A 350 -2.52 28.16 -7.16
C ALA A 350 -3.02 26.79 -6.66
N HIS A 351 -2.15 25.79 -6.63
CA HIS A 351 -2.45 24.37 -6.32
C HIS A 351 -1.51 23.79 -5.24
N PRO A 352 -1.43 24.39 -4.04
CA PRO A 352 -0.48 23.96 -3.01
C PRO A 352 -0.76 22.54 -2.49
N ALA A 353 -2.02 22.10 -2.51
CA ALA A 353 -2.41 20.77 -2.04
C ALA A 353 -1.95 19.66 -3.00
N GLU A 354 -2.16 19.85 -4.30
CA GLU A 354 -1.75 18.93 -5.36
C GLU A 354 -0.23 18.81 -5.44
N VAL A 355 0.48 19.93 -5.31
CA VAL A 355 1.95 19.94 -5.25
C VAL A 355 2.46 19.17 -4.02
N ALA A 356 1.80 19.33 -2.87
CA ALA A 356 2.16 18.59 -1.66
C ALA A 356 1.89 17.07 -1.81
N ASP A 357 0.75 16.67 -2.39
CA ASP A 357 0.42 15.26 -2.66
C ASP A 357 1.45 14.60 -3.58
N ILE A 358 1.86 15.31 -4.65
CA ILE A 358 2.91 14.83 -5.57
C ILE A 358 4.25 14.65 -4.84
N ALA A 359 4.61 15.60 -3.97
CA ALA A 359 5.85 15.51 -3.20
C ALA A 359 5.83 14.34 -2.21
N GLU A 360 4.70 14.10 -1.54
CA GLU A 360 4.51 12.94 -0.65
C GLU A 360 4.58 11.62 -1.43
N ARG A 361 3.90 11.53 -2.58
CA ARG A 361 3.95 10.34 -3.43
C ARG A 361 5.36 10.06 -3.95
N LEU A 362 6.09 11.10 -4.38
CA LEU A 362 7.49 10.98 -4.78
C LEU A 362 8.36 10.44 -3.63
N ALA A 363 8.15 10.92 -2.41
CA ALA A 363 8.88 10.44 -1.23
C ALA A 363 8.54 8.97 -0.90
N ALA A 364 7.26 8.59 -1.01
CA ALA A 364 6.81 7.21 -0.77
C ALA A 364 7.41 6.22 -1.78
N ILE A 365 7.43 6.59 -3.07
CA ILE A 365 8.05 5.77 -4.14
C ILE A 365 9.56 5.63 -3.88
N ARG A 366 10.24 6.72 -3.50
CA ARG A 366 11.68 6.68 -3.12
C ARG A 366 11.93 5.70 -1.98
N ALA A 367 11.13 5.79 -0.92
CA ALA A 367 11.26 4.88 0.22
C ALA A 367 11.03 3.42 -0.20
N ALA A 368 10.02 3.15 -1.04
CA ALA A 368 9.74 1.81 -1.53
C ALA A 368 10.89 1.23 -2.39
N VAL A 369 11.48 2.03 -3.28
CA VAL A 369 12.62 1.60 -4.11
C VAL A 369 13.87 1.34 -3.26
N VAL A 370 14.16 2.19 -2.28
CA VAL A 370 15.29 2.01 -1.34
C VAL A 370 15.10 0.73 -0.53
N GLU A 371 13.91 0.51 0.01
CA GLU A 371 13.61 -0.68 0.79
C GLU A 371 13.64 -1.94 -0.07
N GLU A 372 13.15 -1.89 -1.31
CA GLU A 372 13.23 -3.02 -2.23
C GLU A 372 14.66 -3.35 -2.64
N ARG A 373 15.51 -2.34 -2.85
CA ARG A 373 16.95 -2.53 -3.05
C ARG A 373 17.57 -3.24 -1.86
N ARG A 374 17.30 -2.78 -0.64
CA ARG A 374 17.81 -3.39 0.60
C ARG A 374 17.37 -4.86 0.70
N ARG A 375 16.08 -5.16 0.47
CA ARG A 375 15.57 -6.54 0.44
C ARG A 375 16.28 -7.40 -0.59
N MET A 376 16.56 -6.85 -1.76
CA MET A 376 17.23 -7.58 -2.83
C MET A 376 18.71 -7.82 -2.51
N GLU A 377 19.40 -6.86 -1.89
CA GLU A 377 20.77 -7.06 -1.37
C GLU A 377 20.80 -8.16 -0.31
N ASP A 378 19.88 -8.12 0.67
CA ASP A 378 19.77 -9.15 1.70
C ASP A 378 19.51 -10.55 1.12
N ARG A 379 18.79 -10.63 0.00
CA ARG A 379 18.48 -11.90 -0.69
C ARG A 379 19.66 -12.53 -1.41
N LEU A 380 20.79 -11.85 -1.58
CA LEU A 380 22.00 -12.46 -2.17
C LEU A 380 22.52 -13.64 -1.35
N ALA A 381 22.34 -13.60 -0.03
CA ALA A 381 22.68 -14.70 0.88
C ALA A 381 21.56 -15.75 1.05
N SER A 382 20.36 -15.49 0.53
CA SER A 382 19.18 -16.36 0.69
C SER A 382 19.17 -17.49 -0.36
N SER A 383 18.60 -18.63 0.00
CA SER A 383 18.34 -19.77 -0.90
C SER A 383 16.94 -19.72 -1.53
N ARG A 384 16.14 -18.71 -1.18
CA ARG A 384 14.72 -18.64 -1.51
C ARG A 384 14.45 -18.68 -3.01
N THR A 385 13.46 -19.49 -3.36
CA THR A 385 12.92 -19.65 -4.70
C THR A 385 11.48 -19.14 -4.78
N TRP A 386 11.06 -18.77 -5.99
CA TRP A 386 9.69 -18.42 -6.31
C TRP A 386 9.26 -19.16 -7.59
N PRO A 387 8.00 -19.64 -7.68
CA PRO A 387 7.42 -20.02 -8.96
C PRO A 387 7.61 -18.90 -9.99
N GLU A 388 8.03 -19.24 -11.21
CA GLU A 388 8.38 -18.26 -12.24
C GLU A 388 7.25 -17.26 -12.51
N ALA A 389 6.00 -17.71 -12.55
CA ALA A 389 4.84 -16.84 -12.76
C ALA A 389 4.73 -15.72 -11.71
N LEU A 390 5.01 -16.03 -10.45
CA LEU A 390 5.01 -15.02 -9.37
C LEU A 390 6.21 -14.11 -9.46
N TRP A 391 7.38 -14.69 -9.72
CA TRP A 391 8.59 -13.93 -9.92
C TRP A 391 8.40 -12.92 -11.06
N ARG A 392 7.75 -13.32 -12.15
CA ARG A 392 7.45 -12.47 -13.31
C ARG A 392 6.50 -11.34 -12.93
N ALA A 393 5.36 -11.66 -12.31
CA ALA A 393 4.42 -10.65 -11.82
C ALA A 393 5.08 -9.63 -10.89
N ARG A 394 6.00 -10.07 -10.02
CA ARG A 394 6.62 -9.22 -8.99
C ARG A 394 7.88 -8.49 -9.42
N TYR A 395 8.70 -9.09 -10.28
CA TYR A 395 10.03 -8.59 -10.62
C TYR A 395 10.23 -8.38 -12.11
N ALA A 396 9.40 -8.90 -13.00
CA ALA A 396 9.50 -8.59 -14.42
C ALA A 396 8.49 -7.52 -14.84
N ASP A 397 7.26 -7.58 -14.34
CA ASP A 397 6.15 -6.76 -14.84
C ASP A 397 5.75 -5.65 -13.87
N HIS A 398 6.08 -5.78 -12.58
CA HIS A 398 5.76 -4.77 -11.58
C HIS A 398 6.51 -3.45 -11.84
N PRO A 399 5.85 -2.27 -11.73
CA PRO A 399 6.44 -0.95 -11.99
C PRO A 399 7.74 -0.63 -11.23
N ILE A 400 7.84 -1.02 -9.96
CA ILE A 400 9.07 -0.91 -9.17
C ILE A 400 9.95 -2.17 -9.28
N GLY A 401 9.38 -3.36 -9.06
CA GLY A 401 10.13 -4.62 -9.06
C GLY A 401 10.90 -4.92 -10.35
N ARG A 402 10.42 -4.44 -11.52
CA ARG A 402 11.07 -4.63 -12.83
C ARG A 402 12.51 -4.16 -12.89
N ILE A 403 12.89 -3.18 -12.06
CA ILE A 403 14.24 -2.65 -12.05
C ILE A 403 15.22 -3.70 -11.54
N PHE A 404 14.78 -4.50 -10.58
CA PHE A 404 15.58 -5.59 -10.04
C PHE A 404 15.46 -6.83 -10.91
N GLY A 405 14.25 -7.26 -11.31
CA GLY A 405 14.13 -8.48 -12.11
C GLY A 405 14.79 -8.38 -13.47
N ARG A 406 14.52 -7.32 -14.25
CA ARG A 406 15.05 -7.21 -15.63
C ARG A 406 16.52 -6.84 -15.73
N ARG A 407 17.20 -6.51 -14.62
CA ARG A 407 18.62 -6.06 -14.60
C ARG A 407 19.50 -6.91 -13.71
N MET A 408 18.95 -7.92 -13.07
CA MET A 408 19.68 -8.90 -12.28
C MET A 408 19.68 -10.25 -12.97
N ILE A 409 20.70 -11.04 -12.66
CA ILE A 409 20.86 -12.41 -13.11
C ILE A 409 20.10 -13.31 -12.13
N TRP A 410 19.38 -14.28 -12.67
CA TRP A 410 18.59 -15.24 -11.91
C TRP A 410 19.01 -16.65 -12.27
N ARG A 411 18.75 -17.62 -11.40
CA ARG A 411 18.80 -19.05 -11.74
C ARG A 411 17.39 -19.57 -11.89
N VAL A 412 17.12 -20.25 -13.00
CA VAL A 412 15.81 -20.76 -13.39
C VAL A 412 15.94 -22.25 -13.65
N GLY A 413 15.16 -23.06 -12.93
CA GLY A 413 15.24 -24.52 -13.02
C GLY A 413 14.02 -25.18 -12.42
N ARG A 414 14.01 -26.51 -12.38
CA ARG A 414 13.00 -27.23 -11.60
C ARG A 414 13.34 -27.16 -10.11
N PRO A 415 12.33 -27.29 -9.22
CA PRO A 415 12.57 -27.37 -7.79
C PRO A 415 13.66 -28.42 -7.46
N GLY A 416 14.67 -28.02 -6.68
CA GLY A 416 15.78 -28.90 -6.27
C GLY A 416 16.89 -29.15 -7.32
N GLU A 417 16.76 -28.64 -8.54
CA GLU A 417 17.80 -28.75 -9.58
C GLU A 417 18.69 -27.50 -9.63
N VAL A 418 19.94 -27.67 -10.07
CA VAL A 418 20.81 -26.54 -10.41
C VAL A 418 20.34 -25.93 -11.72
N GLY A 419 19.45 -24.95 -11.63
CA GLY A 419 18.90 -24.23 -12.77
C GLY A 419 19.94 -23.45 -13.59
N LEU A 420 19.56 -23.11 -14.83
CA LEU A 420 20.33 -22.27 -15.73
C LEU A 420 20.33 -20.83 -15.25
N ALA A 421 21.48 -20.16 -15.30
CA ALA A 421 21.54 -18.73 -15.08
C ALA A 421 20.97 -17.98 -16.28
N GLY A 422 20.13 -16.98 -16.05
CA GLY A 422 19.45 -16.20 -17.07
C GLY A 422 19.19 -14.76 -16.67
N LEU A 423 19.27 -13.87 -17.65
CA LEU A 423 18.71 -12.52 -17.60
C LEU A 423 17.34 -12.55 -18.30
N PRO A 424 16.28 -11.94 -17.74
CA PRO A 424 14.96 -11.97 -18.37
C PRO A 424 14.93 -11.18 -19.67
N ASP A 425 14.30 -11.74 -20.71
CA ASP A 425 14.09 -11.08 -22.01
C ASP A 425 12.71 -11.43 -22.57
N GLY A 426 11.79 -10.46 -22.53
CA GLY A 426 10.37 -10.73 -22.80
C GLY A 426 9.82 -11.84 -21.90
N ASP A 427 9.20 -12.84 -22.53
CA ASP A 427 8.71 -14.06 -21.85
C ASP A 427 9.79 -15.14 -21.65
N GLY A 428 10.98 -14.94 -22.20
CA GLY A 428 12.11 -15.86 -22.13
C GLY A 428 13.25 -15.36 -21.25
N TRP A 429 14.40 -16.00 -21.45
CA TRP A 429 15.63 -15.75 -20.73
C TRP A 429 16.82 -15.76 -21.69
N VAL A 430 17.86 -15.02 -21.39
CA VAL A 430 19.13 -15.03 -22.11
C VAL A 430 20.23 -15.50 -21.16
N GLY A 431 21.02 -16.49 -21.57
CA GLY A 431 22.14 -17.02 -20.78
C GLY A 431 23.42 -16.17 -20.88
N ALA A 432 24.45 -16.54 -20.11
CA ALA A 432 25.75 -15.86 -20.06
C ALA A 432 26.52 -15.82 -21.40
N ASN A 433 26.07 -16.56 -22.40
CA ASN A 433 26.62 -16.60 -23.76
C ASN A 433 25.76 -15.81 -24.77
N GLY A 434 24.77 -15.05 -24.30
CA GLY A 434 23.81 -14.32 -25.14
C GLY A 434 22.77 -15.19 -25.85
N ARG A 435 22.74 -16.51 -25.60
CA ARG A 435 21.77 -17.40 -26.25
C ARG A 435 20.45 -17.43 -25.47
N PRO A 436 19.29 -17.35 -26.17
CA PRO A 436 18.00 -17.44 -25.53
C PRO A 436 17.71 -18.86 -25.03
N PHE A 437 16.96 -18.97 -23.94
CA PHE A 437 16.34 -20.20 -23.45
C PHE A 437 14.99 -19.89 -22.81
N THR A 438 14.14 -20.91 -22.71
CA THR A 438 12.82 -20.81 -22.06
C THR A 438 12.82 -21.62 -20.78
N ALA A 439 12.14 -21.11 -19.76
CA ALA A 439 11.87 -21.87 -18.55
C ALA A 439 10.94 -23.05 -18.84
N GLY A 440 11.07 -24.12 -18.06
CA GLY A 440 10.15 -25.25 -18.13
C GLY A 440 8.84 -24.94 -17.41
N ALA A 441 7.81 -25.74 -17.66
CA ALA A 441 6.60 -25.68 -16.84
C ALA A 441 6.95 -25.93 -15.36
N ALA A 442 6.34 -25.16 -14.45
CA ALA A 442 6.61 -25.20 -13.01
C ALA A 442 8.08 -24.91 -12.62
N SER A 443 8.79 -24.11 -13.42
CA SER A 443 10.10 -23.62 -13.04
C SER A 443 10.05 -22.71 -11.82
N GLU A 444 11.09 -22.82 -11.00
CA GLU A 444 11.40 -21.92 -9.90
C GLU A 444 12.56 -21.01 -10.27
N VAL A 445 12.47 -19.78 -9.77
CA VAL A 445 13.44 -18.71 -9.97
C VAL A 445 14.05 -18.35 -8.62
N ARG A 446 15.38 -18.25 -8.56
CA ARG A 446 16.12 -17.70 -7.41
C ARG A 446 17.19 -16.73 -7.85
N LEU A 447 17.65 -15.88 -6.93
CA LEU A 447 18.68 -14.91 -7.24
C LEU A 447 20.03 -15.60 -7.52
N TRP A 448 20.65 -15.27 -8.66
CA TRP A 448 21.99 -15.75 -8.97
C TRP A 448 23.02 -15.08 -8.07
N HIS A 449 24.04 -15.84 -7.68
CA HIS A 449 25.13 -15.35 -6.87
C HIS A 449 26.47 -15.85 -7.45
N PRO A 450 27.50 -15.00 -7.58
CA PRO A 450 28.77 -15.41 -8.19
C PRO A 450 29.53 -16.45 -7.36
N ALA A 451 29.32 -16.54 -6.05
CA ALA A 451 29.89 -17.61 -5.22
C ALA A 451 29.37 -19.03 -5.57
N ASP A 452 28.26 -19.12 -6.32
CA ASP A 452 27.71 -20.38 -6.82
C ASP A 452 28.07 -20.62 -8.31
N ALA A 453 28.97 -19.83 -8.88
CA ALA A 453 29.31 -19.85 -10.30
C ALA A 453 30.82 -20.03 -10.52
N GLY A 454 31.18 -20.66 -11.65
CA GLY A 454 32.57 -20.75 -12.08
C GLY A 454 33.07 -19.46 -12.72
N GLU A 455 34.40 -19.32 -12.85
CA GLU A 455 35.04 -18.14 -13.43
C GLU A 455 34.55 -17.83 -14.86
N ASP A 456 34.38 -18.87 -15.69
CA ASP A 456 33.88 -18.74 -17.07
C ASP A 456 32.44 -18.21 -17.11
N GLU A 457 31.57 -18.66 -16.19
CA GLU A 457 30.19 -18.19 -16.10
C GLU A 457 30.15 -16.71 -15.69
N ILE A 458 30.97 -16.31 -14.71
CA ILE A 458 31.09 -14.91 -14.26
C ILE A 458 31.61 -14.02 -15.41
N ALA A 459 32.64 -14.47 -16.13
CA ALA A 459 33.19 -13.75 -17.27
C ALA A 459 32.17 -13.59 -18.41
N GLY A 460 31.41 -14.64 -18.71
CA GLY A 460 30.30 -14.60 -19.68
C GLY A 460 29.23 -13.59 -19.29
N TRP A 461 28.87 -13.53 -18.00
CA TRP A 461 27.91 -12.54 -17.50
C TRP A 461 28.40 -11.11 -17.61
N ARG A 462 29.65 -10.83 -17.25
CA ARG A 462 30.26 -9.49 -17.42
C ARG A 462 30.19 -9.04 -18.87
N ALA A 463 30.57 -9.92 -19.81
CA ALA A 463 30.50 -9.62 -21.24
C ALA A 463 29.06 -9.37 -21.72
N THR A 464 28.12 -10.23 -21.31
CA THR A 464 26.71 -10.11 -21.70
C THR A 464 26.06 -8.82 -21.18
N LEU A 465 26.31 -8.46 -19.90
CA LEU A 465 25.80 -7.21 -19.32
C LEU A 465 26.39 -5.97 -19.99
N ALA A 466 27.68 -6.00 -20.32
CA ALA A 466 28.35 -4.91 -21.04
C ALA A 466 27.76 -4.71 -22.45
N VAL A 467 27.56 -5.79 -23.22
CA VAL A 467 26.94 -5.73 -24.55
C VAL A 467 25.52 -5.19 -24.48
N ALA A 468 24.74 -5.60 -23.47
CA ALA A 468 23.38 -5.13 -23.26
C ALA A 468 23.29 -3.70 -22.68
N SER A 469 24.43 -3.08 -22.32
CA SER A 469 24.47 -1.80 -21.59
C SER A 469 23.62 -1.81 -20.32
N ILE A 470 23.63 -2.94 -19.61
CA ILE A 470 22.87 -3.12 -18.36
C ILE A 470 23.78 -2.85 -17.18
N GLU A 471 23.55 -1.71 -16.54
CA GLU A 471 24.01 -1.46 -15.19
C GLU A 471 23.10 -2.21 -14.20
N GLN A 472 23.71 -3.05 -13.36
CA GLN A 472 22.97 -3.77 -12.34
C GLN A 472 22.66 -2.85 -11.16
N PRO A 473 21.41 -2.79 -10.67
CA PRO A 473 21.09 -2.00 -9.49
C PRO A 473 21.88 -2.49 -8.26
N ILE A 474 22.21 -3.77 -8.20
CA ILE A 474 23.06 -4.37 -7.18
C ILE A 474 24.13 -5.18 -7.87
N ARG A 475 25.39 -5.02 -7.46
CA ARG A 475 26.52 -5.78 -8.04
C ARG A 475 26.30 -7.28 -7.83
N GLN A 476 26.19 -8.03 -8.93
CA GLN A 476 26.26 -9.49 -8.98
C GLN A 476 27.49 -9.96 -9.76
N ALA A 477 27.59 -9.64 -11.06
CA ALA A 477 28.69 -10.12 -11.90
C ALA A 477 30.06 -9.56 -11.48
N ASP A 478 30.07 -8.30 -11.05
CA ASP A 478 31.26 -7.64 -10.52
C ASP A 478 31.39 -7.74 -9.01
N ARG A 479 30.54 -8.50 -8.33
CA ARG A 479 30.59 -8.61 -6.86
C ARG A 479 31.83 -9.36 -6.40
N GLU A 480 32.42 -8.90 -5.30
CA GLU A 480 33.52 -9.61 -4.63
C GLU A 480 33.06 -10.99 -4.15
N VAL A 481 33.81 -12.03 -4.49
CA VAL A 481 33.55 -13.42 -4.05
C VAL A 481 34.59 -13.81 -3.01
N PHE A 482 34.13 -14.31 -1.88
CA PHE A 482 35.02 -14.86 -0.85
C PHE A 482 34.77 -16.35 -0.67
N GLN A 483 35.86 -17.11 -0.58
CA GLN A 483 35.85 -18.53 -0.25
C GLN A 483 36.70 -18.77 1.01
N PRO A 484 36.47 -19.89 1.74
CA PRO A 484 37.37 -20.30 2.81
C PRO A 484 38.82 -20.37 2.31
N LEU A 485 39.74 -19.83 3.10
CA LEU A 485 41.16 -19.88 2.75
C LEU A 485 41.65 -21.32 2.91
N ALA A 486 42.53 -21.80 2.01
CA ALA A 486 43.06 -23.17 2.07
C ALA A 486 43.67 -23.53 3.43
N ARG A 487 44.33 -22.57 4.10
CA ARG A 487 44.91 -22.74 5.45
C ARG A 487 43.88 -22.80 6.58
N ASP A 488 42.66 -22.31 6.36
CA ASP A 488 41.60 -22.16 7.35
C ASP A 488 40.42 -23.12 7.06
N ILE A 489 40.54 -23.99 6.06
CA ILE A 489 39.43 -24.79 5.50
C ILE A 489 38.79 -25.72 6.55
N ASP A 490 39.60 -26.30 7.43
CA ASP A 490 39.14 -27.18 8.52
C ASP A 490 38.86 -26.42 9.84
N LEU A 491 38.98 -25.09 9.83
CA LEU A 491 38.73 -24.27 11.02
C LEU A 491 37.23 -23.94 11.17
N MET A 492 36.90 -23.51 12.38
CA MET A 492 35.55 -23.04 12.75
C MET A 492 35.42 -21.51 12.67
N ALA A 493 36.45 -20.83 12.16
CA ALA A 493 36.50 -19.38 12.14
C ALA A 493 37.39 -18.85 11.00
N ASP A 494 36.91 -17.84 10.29
CA ASP A 494 37.71 -17.06 9.35
C ASP A 494 38.46 -15.94 10.10
N ARG A 495 39.78 -15.93 9.97
CA ARG A 495 40.67 -14.97 10.65
C ARG A 495 41.39 -14.05 9.67
N ARG A 496 40.92 -13.94 8.41
CA ARG A 496 41.61 -13.16 7.38
C ARG A 496 41.75 -11.69 7.74
N TYR A 497 40.88 -11.16 8.61
CA TYR A 497 40.88 -9.78 9.11
C TYR A 497 41.29 -9.66 10.59
N ALA A 498 41.75 -10.73 11.22
CA ALA A 498 42.19 -10.70 12.61
C ALA A 498 43.30 -9.65 12.80
N GLY A 499 43.20 -8.88 13.88
CA GLY A 499 44.15 -7.83 14.23
C GLY A 499 43.91 -6.46 13.56
N ARG A 500 43.05 -6.35 12.53
CA ARG A 500 42.71 -5.03 11.97
C ARG A 500 42.05 -4.16 13.02
N ILE A 501 42.47 -2.90 13.08
CA ILE A 501 41.87 -1.88 13.93
C ILE A 501 40.96 -1.01 13.08
N VAL A 502 39.72 -0.80 13.53
CA VAL A 502 38.70 -0.04 12.83
C VAL A 502 38.02 0.95 13.77
N SER A 503 37.39 1.99 13.22
CA SER A 503 36.49 2.85 14.00
C SER A 503 35.26 2.05 14.45
N GLN A 504 34.98 2.04 15.75
CA GLN A 504 33.78 1.42 16.32
C GLN A 504 32.50 2.07 15.80
N ALA A 505 32.47 3.39 15.66
CA ALA A 505 31.31 4.10 15.12
C ALA A 505 31.01 3.64 13.69
N ARG A 506 32.06 3.51 12.86
CA ARG A 506 31.95 3.04 11.47
C ARG A 506 31.56 1.59 11.35
N LEU A 507 32.24 0.68 12.08
CA LEU A 507 31.89 -0.74 12.19
C LEU A 507 30.39 -0.90 12.50
N ARG A 508 29.94 -0.18 13.53
CA ARG A 508 28.56 -0.23 13.99
C ARG A 508 27.56 0.31 12.97
N ALA A 509 27.86 1.42 12.31
CA ALA A 509 26.98 1.96 11.27
C ALA A 509 26.88 1.00 10.07
N MET A 510 28.03 0.63 9.49
CA MET A 510 28.07 -0.16 8.26
C MET A 510 27.47 -1.56 8.41
N LEU A 511 27.69 -2.24 9.55
CA LEU A 511 27.12 -3.56 9.78
C LEU A 511 25.62 -3.49 10.13
N ARG A 512 25.17 -2.47 10.88
CA ARG A 512 23.72 -2.30 11.14
C ARG A 512 22.92 -2.02 9.88
N ASP A 513 23.46 -1.22 8.97
CA ASP A 513 22.84 -0.95 7.66
C ASP A 513 22.67 -2.23 6.82
N ARG A 514 23.38 -3.30 7.18
CA ARG A 514 23.34 -4.63 6.55
C ARG A 514 22.66 -5.67 7.44
N GLY A 515 21.87 -5.25 8.42
CA GLY A 515 21.06 -6.14 9.24
C GLY A 515 21.81 -6.89 10.34
N TRP A 516 23.03 -6.49 10.69
CA TRP A 516 23.72 -7.05 11.85
C TRP A 516 23.27 -6.39 13.15
N ALA A 517 23.14 -7.19 14.20
CA ALA A 517 23.14 -6.70 15.58
C ALA A 517 24.58 -6.39 15.98
N VAL A 518 24.88 -5.15 16.40
CA VAL A 518 26.25 -4.69 16.68
C VAL A 518 26.34 -4.02 18.06
N PRO A 519 26.60 -4.80 19.12
CA PRO A 519 26.82 -4.27 20.47
C PRO A 519 27.95 -3.22 20.50
N ALA A 520 27.88 -2.27 21.43
CA ALA A 520 28.99 -1.34 21.65
C ALA A 520 30.07 -2.01 22.50
N LEU A 521 31.34 -1.69 22.26
CA LEU A 521 32.37 -1.83 23.29
C LEU A 521 32.33 -0.61 24.22
N GLY A 522 32.83 -0.76 25.43
CA GLY A 522 33.07 0.35 26.34
C GLY A 522 33.57 -0.06 27.71
N ALA A 523 33.66 0.91 28.63
CA ALA A 523 34.35 0.79 29.90
C ALA A 523 33.53 0.13 31.04
N TRP A 524 32.44 -0.57 30.72
CA TRP A 524 31.62 -1.31 31.70
C TRP A 524 32.05 -2.79 31.78
N ASP A 525 31.54 -3.52 32.77
CA ASP A 525 31.85 -4.93 32.97
C ASP A 525 31.50 -5.77 31.73
N GLN A 526 32.46 -6.55 31.22
CA GLN A 526 32.37 -7.31 29.95
C GLN A 526 32.20 -6.44 28.69
N GLY A 527 32.52 -5.14 28.75
CA GLY A 527 32.52 -4.24 27.59
C GLY A 527 33.81 -4.26 26.76
N ASP A 528 34.78 -5.09 27.12
CA ASP A 528 36.08 -5.22 26.45
C ASP A 528 36.07 -6.13 25.21
N GLU A 529 35.11 -7.04 25.11
CA GLU A 529 34.80 -7.83 23.91
C GLU A 529 33.31 -7.70 23.55
N ALA A 530 33.01 -7.70 22.25
CA ALA A 530 31.66 -7.77 21.74
C ALA A 530 31.59 -8.72 20.56
N THR A 531 30.41 -9.33 20.40
CA THR A 531 30.09 -10.18 19.25
C THR A 531 28.93 -9.55 18.49
N ALA A 532 29.22 -9.06 17.29
CA ALA A 532 28.17 -8.70 16.35
C ALA A 532 27.66 -9.96 15.68
N PHE A 533 26.37 -10.03 15.38
CA PHE A 533 25.80 -11.20 14.74
C PHE A 533 24.72 -10.85 13.72
N ARG A 534 24.54 -11.75 12.76
CA ARG A 534 23.46 -11.71 11.78
C ARG A 534 22.93 -13.12 11.57
N ASP A 535 21.61 -13.24 11.56
CA ASP A 535 20.91 -14.50 11.31
C ASP A 535 20.58 -14.65 9.82
N PHE A 536 20.71 -15.88 9.34
CA PHE A 536 20.41 -16.32 7.98
C PHE A 536 19.44 -17.52 8.04
N GLU A 537 19.06 -18.02 6.87
CA GLU A 537 18.24 -19.23 6.73
C GLU A 537 18.94 -20.47 7.31
N ASP A 538 18.20 -21.57 7.50
CA ASP A 538 18.70 -22.86 7.99
C ASP A 538 19.41 -22.80 9.35
N ASP A 539 18.86 -21.99 10.27
CA ASP A 539 19.36 -21.75 11.61
C ASP A 539 20.85 -21.39 11.62
N LEU A 540 21.31 -20.62 10.64
CA LEU A 540 22.71 -20.20 10.53
C LEU A 540 22.88 -18.77 11.04
N ARG A 541 23.70 -18.60 12.07
CA ARG A 541 24.15 -17.31 12.57
C ARG A 541 25.61 -17.09 12.22
N VAL A 542 25.91 -15.89 11.74
CA VAL A 542 27.28 -15.43 11.57
C VAL A 542 27.63 -14.49 12.71
N GLU A 543 28.78 -14.70 13.31
CA GLU A 543 29.30 -13.92 14.44
C GLU A 543 30.63 -13.25 14.08
N LEU A 544 30.72 -11.93 14.21
CA LEU A 544 31.97 -11.19 14.17
C LEU A 544 32.38 -10.81 15.59
N ARG A 545 33.52 -11.33 16.04
CA ARG A 545 34.12 -10.96 17.32
C ARG A 545 35.08 -9.78 17.15
N TYR A 546 34.98 -8.81 18.05
CA TYR A 546 35.86 -7.66 18.12
C TYR A 546 36.04 -7.22 19.57
N GLN A 547 37.18 -6.59 19.85
CA GLN A 547 37.59 -6.22 21.20
C GLN A 547 38.16 -4.81 21.23
N ILE A 548 38.27 -4.22 22.42
CA ILE A 548 38.95 -2.95 22.61
C ILE A 548 40.43 -3.04 22.23
N VAL A 549 40.98 -1.97 21.66
CA VAL A 549 42.42 -1.88 21.36
C VAL A 549 43.20 -1.60 22.63
N GLU A 550 42.71 -0.62 23.39
CA GLU A 550 43.22 -0.09 24.65
C GLU A 550 42.01 0.26 25.53
N ARG A 551 42.13 0.09 26.85
CA ARG A 551 41.08 0.48 27.80
C ARG A 551 41.06 2.00 27.93
N VAL A 552 39.90 2.59 27.66
CA VAL A 552 39.64 4.02 27.93
C VAL A 552 39.08 4.20 29.35
N PRO A 553 39.34 5.35 30.00
CA PRO A 553 38.76 5.68 31.30
C PRO A 553 37.23 5.60 31.31
N THR A 554 36.66 5.30 32.48
CA THR A 554 35.20 5.26 32.67
C THR A 554 34.57 6.61 32.31
N GLY A 555 33.62 6.60 31.37
CA GLY A 555 32.94 7.80 30.87
C GLY A 555 33.45 8.30 29.51
N GLU A 556 34.60 7.83 29.04
CA GLU A 556 35.10 8.10 27.70
C GLU A 556 34.53 7.12 26.67
N ARG A 557 34.44 7.57 25.41
CA ARG A 557 33.91 6.75 24.32
C ARG A 557 35.00 5.85 23.75
N GLN A 558 34.70 4.56 23.63
CA GLN A 558 35.54 3.66 22.86
C GLN A 558 35.39 3.98 21.36
N GLU A 559 36.47 4.46 20.76
CA GLU A 559 36.48 4.84 19.34
C GLU A 559 37.01 3.75 18.42
N ARG A 560 37.87 2.87 18.93
CA ARG A 560 38.59 1.85 18.14
C ARG A 560 38.21 0.44 18.56
N ALA A 561 38.00 -0.43 17.59
CA ALA A 561 37.77 -1.86 17.77
C ALA A 561 38.82 -2.66 17.00
N ARG A 562 39.35 -3.73 17.60
CA ARG A 562 40.20 -4.72 16.94
C ARG A 562 39.36 -5.92 16.53
N LEU A 563 39.35 -6.25 15.24
CA LEU A 563 38.67 -7.43 14.72
C LEU A 563 39.41 -8.71 15.15
N VAL A 564 38.66 -9.74 15.55
CA VAL A 564 39.21 -11.00 16.06
C VAL A 564 38.98 -12.14 15.07
N ALA A 565 37.73 -12.49 14.79
CA ALA A 565 37.39 -13.58 13.88
C ALA A 565 35.92 -13.51 13.47
N VAL A 566 35.61 -14.13 12.31
CA VAL A 566 34.23 -14.42 11.88
C VAL A 566 33.96 -15.89 12.12
N ARG A 567 32.85 -16.23 12.78
CA ARG A 567 32.41 -17.60 13.06
C ARG A 567 31.03 -17.84 12.49
N PHE A 568 30.75 -19.10 12.23
CA PHE A 568 29.46 -19.57 11.74
C PHE A 568 28.92 -20.57 12.76
N VAL A 569 27.72 -20.32 13.29
CA VAL A 569 27.15 -21.10 14.37
C VAL A 569 25.69 -21.42 14.11
N THR A 570 25.23 -22.56 14.63
CA THR A 570 23.81 -22.84 14.82
C THR A 570 23.41 -22.32 16.21
N PRO A 571 22.46 -21.37 16.35
CA PRO A 571 22.04 -20.83 17.64
C PRO A 571 21.47 -21.88 18.61
N ALA A 572 21.66 -21.67 19.92
CA ALA A 572 21.02 -22.51 20.94
C ALA A 572 19.49 -22.34 20.91
N GLY A 573 18.74 -23.45 20.85
CA GLY A 573 17.26 -23.44 20.76
C GLY A 573 16.68 -23.90 19.42
N SER A 574 17.51 -24.25 18.43
CA SER A 574 17.08 -25.13 17.32
C SER A 574 16.68 -26.49 17.90
N VAL A 575 15.72 -27.18 17.27
CA VAL A 575 15.02 -28.40 17.77
C VAL A 575 15.96 -29.52 18.29
N GLU A 576 17.25 -29.45 17.98
CA GLU A 576 18.26 -30.48 18.26
C GLU A 576 19.49 -30.03 19.09
N ALA A 577 19.61 -28.77 19.57
CA ALA A 577 20.91 -28.27 20.11
C ALA A 577 20.90 -27.81 21.59
N ASP A 578 21.78 -28.40 22.40
CA ASP A 578 22.19 -27.93 23.73
C ASP A 578 23.38 -26.96 23.58
N GLY A 579 23.09 -25.65 23.48
CA GLY A 579 24.09 -24.60 23.23
C GLY A 579 24.39 -24.30 21.75
N ALA A 580 25.05 -23.17 21.47
CA ALA A 580 25.39 -22.77 20.10
C ALA A 580 26.56 -23.60 19.55
N GLN A 581 26.37 -24.26 18.40
CA GLN A 581 27.36 -25.15 17.79
C GLN A 581 28.08 -24.47 16.62
N SER A 582 29.41 -24.53 16.57
CA SER A 582 30.16 -23.96 15.45
C SER A 582 30.19 -24.90 14.25
N ARG A 583 30.00 -24.35 13.05
CA ARG A 583 30.11 -25.06 11.78
C ARG A 583 31.51 -24.91 11.19
N ARG A 584 31.98 -25.93 10.48
CA ARG A 584 33.23 -25.82 9.70
C ARG A 584 33.00 -24.85 8.54
N LEU A 585 34.05 -24.12 8.13
CA LEU A 585 33.91 -23.17 7.02
C LEU A 585 33.45 -23.84 5.71
N THR A 586 33.76 -25.12 5.50
CA THR A 586 33.32 -25.93 4.35
C THR A 586 31.85 -26.32 4.37
N GLU A 587 31.20 -26.29 5.54
CA GLU A 587 29.79 -26.64 5.72
C GLU A 587 28.86 -25.43 5.56
N VAL A 588 29.45 -24.24 5.42
CA VAL A 588 28.71 -22.99 5.24
C VAL A 588 28.33 -22.84 3.75
N PRO A 589 27.08 -22.51 3.42
CA PRO A 589 26.69 -22.21 2.05
C PRO A 589 27.60 -21.13 1.44
N PRO A 590 28.17 -21.33 0.22
CA PRO A 590 29.12 -20.41 -0.38
C PRO A 590 28.64 -18.96 -0.46
N ARG A 591 27.35 -18.75 -0.78
CA ARG A 591 26.74 -17.41 -0.76
C ARG A 591 26.76 -16.77 0.62
N VAL A 592 26.37 -17.48 1.68
CA VAL A 592 26.34 -16.92 3.05
C VAL A 592 27.75 -16.59 3.50
N PHE A 593 28.71 -17.48 3.25
CA PHE A 593 30.11 -17.22 3.55
C PHE A 593 30.61 -15.98 2.82
N SER A 594 30.39 -15.90 1.50
CA SER A 594 30.85 -14.79 0.68
C SER A 594 30.25 -13.46 1.15
N GLU A 595 28.96 -13.42 1.40
CA GLU A 595 28.24 -12.20 1.81
C GLU A 595 28.64 -11.75 3.22
N ALA A 596 28.77 -12.67 4.17
CA ALA A 596 29.25 -12.37 5.51
C ALA A 596 30.66 -11.79 5.51
N ILE A 597 31.59 -12.43 4.79
CA ILE A 597 32.97 -11.96 4.71
C ILE A 597 33.04 -10.64 3.94
N ARG A 598 32.19 -10.43 2.94
CA ARG A 598 32.07 -9.16 2.23
C ARG A 598 31.67 -8.03 3.17
N ASP A 599 30.65 -8.21 4.00
CA ASP A 599 30.21 -7.21 4.98
C ASP A 599 31.36 -6.79 5.90
N VAL A 600 32.12 -7.77 6.41
CA VAL A 600 33.30 -7.51 7.25
C VAL A 600 34.44 -6.85 6.46
N SER A 601 34.65 -7.25 5.21
CA SER A 601 35.69 -6.68 4.33
C SER A 601 35.46 -5.19 4.10
N LEU A 602 34.22 -4.77 3.91
CA LEU A 602 33.88 -3.36 3.69
C LEU A 602 34.20 -2.51 4.93
N VAL A 603 34.09 -3.07 6.14
CA VAL A 603 34.54 -2.37 7.34
C VAL A 603 36.06 -2.37 7.45
N ALA A 604 36.71 -3.49 7.11
CA ALA A 604 38.15 -3.66 7.25
C ALA A 604 38.96 -2.83 6.22
N ILE A 605 38.48 -2.70 4.99
CA ILE A 605 39.19 -2.01 3.89
C ILE A 605 39.14 -0.49 4.09
N VAL A 606 37.99 0.07 4.45
CA VAL A 606 37.88 1.54 4.63
C VAL A 606 38.50 2.03 5.95
N ALA A 607 39.20 1.15 6.67
CA ALA A 607 40.08 1.51 7.77
C ALA A 607 41.50 1.88 7.32
N GLU A 608 41.87 1.66 6.06
CA GLU A 608 43.20 2.01 5.52
C GLU A 608 43.34 3.50 5.16
N GLU A 609 42.25 4.27 5.04
CA GLU A 609 42.31 5.72 4.77
C GLU A 609 42.36 6.56 6.07
N ALA A 610 43.54 6.63 6.68
CA ALA A 610 44.18 7.81 7.32
C ALA A 610 45.21 7.36 8.38
N PRO A 611 46.42 7.93 8.33
CA PRO A 611 46.60 9.27 8.87
C PRO A 611 47.07 10.26 7.81
N ARG A 612 46.42 11.43 7.73
CA ARG A 612 47.13 12.64 7.30
C ARG A 612 47.82 13.17 8.54
N ASP A 613 49.14 13.34 8.43
CA ASP A 613 50.02 13.96 9.42
C ASP A 613 49.50 15.30 9.96
#